data_AF-A0A8T8WFT5-F1
#
_entry.id   AF-A0A8T8WFT5-F1
#
_cell.length_a   1.000
_cell.length_b   1.000
_cell.length_c   1.000
_cell.angle_alpha   90.00
_cell.angle_beta   90.00
_cell.angle_gamma   90.00
#
_symmetry.space_group_name_H-M   'P 1'
#
loop_
_entity.id
_entity.type
_entity.pdbx_description
1 polymer ?
#
loop_
_entity_poly.entity_id
_entity_poly.type
_entity_poly.pdbx_seq_one_letter_code
_entity_poly.pdbx_strand_id
1 'polypeptide(L)'
;MYKRGHLGVAMLTLAPITFWLLVGGYPAFAVLVAGTVLYLAMLPDMDHRVPGISHRGPTHSLLFAGVVGAVFAGAASLVEPVFSIAVPAGLSMVAFGFLLGFGSVVAHLLGDVITPAGVNFLWPYPKEWSLYLTNADSTLWNWGLFALGVCAMAGAVALAVRGVPV
;
A
#
# COMPACT_ATOMS: atom_id res chain seq x y z
N MET A 1 -11.48 4.65 -7.40
CA MET A 1 -11.90 3.36 -8.01
C MET A 1 -12.64 2.58 -6.93
N TYR A 2 -13.35 1.47 -7.21
CA TYR A 2 -13.97 0.73 -6.10
C TYR A 2 -12.94 -0.10 -5.33
N LYS A 3 -13.31 -0.54 -4.12
CA LYS A 3 -12.45 -1.31 -3.21
C LYS A 3 -11.72 -2.48 -3.88
N ARG A 4 -12.38 -3.22 -4.77
CA ARG A 4 -11.77 -4.34 -5.50
C ARG A 4 -10.59 -3.90 -6.35
N GLY A 5 -10.74 -2.81 -7.09
CA GLY A 5 -9.67 -2.27 -7.91
C GLY A 5 -8.48 -1.77 -7.08
N HIS A 6 -8.72 -1.06 -5.98
CA HIS A 6 -7.65 -0.63 -5.07
C HIS A 6 -6.93 -1.82 -4.42
N LEU A 7 -7.66 -2.85 -3.98
CA LEU A 7 -7.04 -4.08 -3.48
C LEU A 7 -6.19 -4.77 -4.56
N GLY A 8 -6.65 -4.79 -5.81
CA GLY A 8 -5.90 -5.30 -6.95
C GLY A 8 -4.58 -4.57 -7.16
N VAL A 9 -4.61 -3.24 -7.20
CA VAL A 9 -3.41 -2.40 -7.34
C VAL A 9 -2.49 -2.58 -6.14
N ALA A 10 -3.02 -2.63 -4.92
CA ALA A 10 -2.22 -2.88 -3.72
C ALA A 10 -1.49 -4.22 -3.80
N MET A 11 -2.17 -5.31 -4.21
CA MET A 11 -1.53 -6.62 -4.40
C MET A 11 -0.47 -6.60 -5.50
N LEU A 12 -0.68 -5.86 -6.60
CA LEU A 12 0.33 -5.67 -7.64
C LEU A 12 1.59 -4.97 -7.10
N THR A 13 1.41 -3.90 -6.31
CA THR A 13 2.52 -3.20 -5.64
C THR A 13 3.24 -4.11 -4.64
N LEU A 14 2.49 -4.92 -3.89
CA LEU A 14 3.02 -5.79 -2.85
C LEU A 14 3.69 -7.06 -3.38
N ALA A 15 3.33 -7.56 -4.57
CA ALA A 15 3.86 -8.81 -5.11
C ALA A 15 5.41 -8.86 -5.14
N PRO A 16 6.13 -7.89 -5.73
CA PRO A 16 7.60 -7.91 -5.71
C PRO A 16 8.19 -7.77 -4.30
N ILE A 17 7.55 -6.99 -3.41
CA ILE A 17 7.98 -6.80 -2.02
C ILE A 17 7.83 -8.11 -1.24
N THR A 18 6.70 -8.80 -1.42
CA THR A 18 6.39 -10.08 -0.78
C THR A 18 7.36 -11.15 -1.24
N PHE A 19 7.63 -11.25 -2.55
CA PHE A 19 8.65 -12.16 -3.09
C PHE A 19 10.02 -11.92 -2.44
N TRP A 20 10.48 -10.66 -2.40
CA TRP A 20 11.78 -10.31 -1.84
C TRP A 20 11.88 -10.64 -0.35
N LEU A 21 10.85 -10.35 0.44
CA LEU A 21 10.81 -10.71 1.86
C LEU A 21 10.83 -12.22 2.09
N LEU A 22 10.11 -12.99 1.27
CA LEU A 22 10.07 -14.45 1.40
C LEU A 22 11.42 -15.10 1.04
N VAL A 23 12.03 -14.71 -0.08
CA VAL A 23 13.36 -15.22 -0.47
C VAL A 23 14.44 -14.78 0.53
N GLY A 24 14.28 -13.62 1.17
CA GLY A 24 15.16 -13.15 2.23
C GLY A 24 14.98 -13.87 3.58
N GLY A 25 14.04 -14.82 3.70
CA GLY A 25 13.79 -15.54 4.95
C GLY A 25 12.94 -14.78 5.97
N TYR A 26 12.15 -13.79 5.54
CA TYR A 26 11.32 -12.94 6.39
C TYR A 26 9.80 -13.15 6.18
N PRO A 27 9.26 -14.38 6.32
CA PRO A 27 7.85 -14.65 6.03
C PRO A 27 6.88 -13.91 6.96
N ALA A 28 7.24 -13.71 8.22
CA ALA A 28 6.42 -12.93 9.15
C ALA A 28 6.26 -11.46 8.69
N PHE A 29 7.33 -10.85 8.21
CA PHE A 29 7.29 -9.50 7.65
C PHE A 29 6.51 -9.46 6.34
N ALA A 30 6.63 -10.48 5.48
CA ALA A 30 5.84 -10.58 4.25
C ALA A 30 4.33 -10.54 4.54
N VAL A 31 3.88 -11.34 5.52
CA VAL A 31 2.48 -11.35 5.97
C VAL A 31 2.08 -10.03 6.61
N LEU A 32 2.93 -9.47 7.49
CA LEU A 32 2.65 -8.20 8.16
C LEU A 32 2.47 -7.05 7.17
N VAL A 33 3.40 -6.92 6.21
CA VAL A 33 3.37 -5.87 5.19
C VAL A 33 2.14 -6.03 4.31
N ALA A 34 1.92 -7.23 3.75
CA ALA A 34 0.77 -7.48 2.88
C ALA A 34 -0.56 -7.28 3.63
N GLY A 35 -0.69 -7.85 4.82
CA GLY A 35 -1.90 -7.75 5.64
C GLY A 35 -2.24 -6.30 6.00
N THR A 36 -1.24 -5.52 6.44
CA THR A 36 -1.45 -4.12 6.81
C THR A 36 -1.85 -3.26 5.63
N VAL A 37 -1.12 -3.36 4.51
CA VAL A 37 -1.41 -2.56 3.31
C VAL A 37 -2.79 -2.90 2.73
N LEU A 38 -3.17 -4.19 2.73
CA LEU A 38 -4.49 -4.60 2.26
C LEU A 38 -5.61 -4.16 3.23
N TYR A 39 -5.37 -4.21 4.53
CA TYR A 39 -6.31 -3.73 5.54
C TYR A 39 -6.57 -2.21 5.41
N LEU A 40 -5.50 -1.45 5.17
CA LEU A 40 -5.53 0.00 5.00
C LEU A 40 -5.75 0.47 3.56
N ALA A 41 -6.02 -0.44 2.62
CA ALA A 41 -6.14 -0.11 1.20
C ALA A 41 -7.24 0.91 0.89
N MET A 42 -8.21 1.10 1.79
CA MET A 42 -9.30 2.09 1.67
C MET A 42 -9.19 3.23 2.67
N LEU A 43 -8.06 3.37 3.38
CA LEU A 43 -7.89 4.39 4.41
C LEU A 43 -8.12 5.82 3.87
N PRO A 44 -7.57 6.22 2.70
CA PRO A 44 -7.86 7.56 2.14
C PRO A 44 -9.35 7.80 1.87
N ASP A 45 -10.04 6.82 1.29
CA ASP A 45 -11.48 6.89 0.95
C ASP A 45 -12.43 6.88 2.16
N MET A 46 -11.90 6.71 3.38
CA MET A 46 -12.69 6.95 4.59
C MET A 46 -13.10 8.42 4.72
N ASP A 47 -12.48 9.33 3.96
CA ASP A 47 -12.82 10.76 3.88
C ASP A 47 -14.27 11.03 3.48
N HIS A 48 -14.90 10.15 2.70
CA HIS A 48 -16.33 10.22 2.37
C HIS A 48 -17.24 10.25 3.61
N ARG A 49 -16.73 9.84 4.77
CA ARG A 49 -17.45 9.78 6.04
C ARG A 49 -17.07 10.90 7.01
N VAL A 50 -16.15 11.79 6.63
CA VAL A 50 -15.63 12.84 7.50
C VAL A 50 -16.15 14.21 7.03
N PRO A 51 -17.07 14.85 7.79
CA PRO A 51 -17.56 16.18 7.45
C PRO A 51 -16.42 17.20 7.34
N GLY A 52 -16.43 18.01 6.30
CA GLY A 52 -15.44 19.07 6.08
C GLY A 52 -14.15 18.62 5.39
N ILE A 53 -13.97 17.32 5.11
CA ILE A 53 -12.86 16.83 4.26
C ILE A 53 -13.38 16.60 2.84
N SER A 54 -12.77 17.27 1.87
CA SER A 54 -13.04 17.04 0.46
C SER A 54 -12.44 15.70 0.01
N HIS A 55 -13.23 14.87 -0.66
CA HIS A 55 -12.71 13.66 -1.29
C HIS A 55 -11.64 13.99 -2.33
N ARG A 56 -10.54 13.21 -2.35
CA ARG A 56 -9.34 13.47 -3.17
C ARG A 56 -8.61 14.77 -2.87
N GLY A 57 -8.80 15.30 -1.66
CA GLY A 57 -8.03 16.42 -1.13
C GLY A 57 -6.88 15.92 -0.24
N PRO A 58 -6.87 16.28 1.06
CA PRO A 58 -5.74 16.02 1.95
C PRO A 58 -5.41 14.53 2.10
N THR A 59 -6.41 13.67 2.22
CA THR A 59 -6.29 12.21 2.41
C THR A 59 -5.66 11.49 1.21
N HIS A 60 -5.70 12.08 0.03
CA HIS A 60 -5.17 11.51 -1.20
C HIS A 60 -3.88 12.22 -1.64
N SER A 61 -2.95 12.41 -0.70
CA SER A 61 -1.71 13.14 -0.92
C SER A 61 -0.49 12.46 -0.30
N LEU A 62 0.71 12.83 -0.78
CA LEU A 62 1.96 12.38 -0.18
C LEU A 62 2.17 12.95 1.23
N LEU A 63 1.57 14.12 1.52
CA LEU A 63 1.57 14.69 2.86
C LEU A 63 0.82 13.77 3.84
N PHE A 64 -0.37 13.32 3.48
CA PHE A 64 -1.12 12.36 4.30
C PHE A 64 -0.42 11.01 4.41
N ALA A 65 0.19 10.52 3.33
CA ALA A 65 1.06 9.35 3.40
C ALA A 65 2.19 9.53 4.42
N GLY A 66 2.83 10.71 4.44
CA GLY A 66 3.86 11.06 5.42
C GLY A 66 3.33 11.06 6.86
N VAL A 67 2.14 11.59 7.10
CA VAL A 67 1.49 11.58 8.43
C VAL A 67 1.19 10.15 8.88
N VAL A 68 0.58 9.32 8.02
CA VAL A 68 0.31 7.91 8.36
C VAL A 68 1.61 7.15 8.60
N GLY A 69 2.64 7.39 7.78
CA GLY A 69 3.99 6.87 8.02
C GLY A 69 4.54 7.28 9.39
N ALA A 70 4.46 8.56 9.75
CA ALA A 70 4.94 9.06 11.04
C ALA A 70 4.20 8.42 12.22
N VAL A 71 2.88 8.19 12.12
CA VAL A 71 2.10 7.48 13.14
C VAL A 71 2.61 6.05 13.32
N PHE A 72 2.85 5.32 12.23
CA PHE A 72 3.41 3.97 12.29
C PHE A 72 4.84 3.95 12.80
N ALA A 73 5.67 4.93 12.44
CA ALA A 73 7.02 5.09 12.94
C ALA A 73 7.03 5.32 14.47
N GLY A 74 6.11 6.15 14.96
CA GLY A 74 5.92 6.38 16.40
C GLY A 74 5.42 5.13 17.13
N ALA A 75 4.50 4.37 16.55
CA ALA A 75 4.10 3.08 17.12
C ALA A 75 5.29 2.09 17.16
N ALA A 76 6.06 2.02 16.09
CA ALA A 76 7.24 1.17 15.99
C ALA A 76 8.33 1.52 17.01
N SER A 77 8.57 2.81 17.29
CA SER A 77 9.56 3.24 18.29
C SER A 77 9.19 2.87 19.72
N LEU A 78 7.88 2.72 20.02
CA LEU A 78 7.42 2.26 21.33
C LEU A 78 7.56 0.75 21.51
N VAL A 79 7.55 -0.01 20.41
CA VAL A 79 7.66 -1.47 20.38
C VAL A 79 9.12 -1.92 20.38
N GLU A 80 10.00 -1.18 19.70
CA GLU A 80 11.42 -1.52 19.52
C GLU A 80 12.18 -1.85 20.83
N PRO A 81 12.05 -1.11 21.94
CA PRO A 81 12.76 -1.42 23.18
C PRO A 81 12.32 -2.74 23.84
N VAL A 82 11.11 -3.19 23.53
CA VAL A 82 10.49 -4.39 24.13
C VAL A 82 10.79 -5.63 23.31
N PHE A 83 10.92 -5.48 21.99
CA PHE A 83 11.07 -6.57 21.05
C PHE A 83 12.38 -6.44 20.26
N SER A 84 13.34 -7.35 20.53
CA SER A 84 14.60 -7.44 19.78
C SER A 84 14.42 -8.14 18.44
N ILE A 85 13.57 -7.61 17.57
CA ILE A 85 13.28 -8.16 16.24
C ILE A 85 14.25 -7.56 15.23
N ALA A 86 15.02 -8.42 14.56
CA ALA A 86 15.82 -8.02 13.41
C ALA A 86 14.89 -7.70 12.22
N VAL A 87 14.93 -6.44 11.77
CA VAL A 87 14.11 -5.96 10.66
C VAL A 87 14.83 -6.22 9.32
N PRO A 88 14.10 -6.60 8.25
CA PRO A 88 14.70 -6.88 6.95
C PRO A 88 15.49 -5.68 6.37
N ALA A 89 16.43 -5.98 5.46
CA ALA A 89 17.24 -4.97 4.76
C ALA A 89 18.14 -4.09 5.65
N GLY A 90 18.32 -4.43 6.93
CA GLY A 90 19.09 -3.61 7.87
C GLY A 90 18.39 -2.29 8.22
N LEU A 91 17.08 -2.19 7.99
CA LEU A 91 16.28 -1.04 8.41
C LEU A 91 16.15 -1.00 9.93
N SER A 92 16.00 0.19 10.51
CA SER A 92 15.52 0.30 11.89
C SER A 92 14.03 -0.03 11.97
N MET A 93 13.55 -0.41 13.15
CA MET A 93 12.12 -0.65 13.39
C MET A 93 11.29 0.59 13.08
N VAL A 94 11.78 1.77 13.45
CA VAL A 94 11.16 3.06 13.14
C VAL A 94 11.05 3.32 11.63
N ALA A 95 12.13 3.08 10.88
CA ALA A 95 12.13 3.26 9.42
C ALA A 95 11.17 2.27 8.74
N PHE A 96 11.13 1.03 9.21
CA PHE A 96 10.16 0.04 8.72
C PHE A 96 8.72 0.46 9.01
N GLY A 97 8.41 0.91 10.24
CA GLY A 97 7.10 1.44 10.59
C GLY A 97 6.69 2.59 9.66
N PHE A 98 7.59 3.56 9.45
CA PHE A 98 7.34 4.65 8.52
C PHE A 98 6.96 4.16 7.12
N LEU A 99 7.79 3.28 6.54
CA LEU A 99 7.57 2.74 5.20
C LEU A 99 6.28 1.93 5.09
N LEU A 100 5.90 1.21 6.15
CA LEU A 100 4.66 0.43 6.19
C LEU A 100 3.43 1.34 6.14
N GLY A 101 3.38 2.38 6.98
CA GLY A 101 2.27 3.34 6.99
C GLY A 101 2.22 4.18 5.71
N PHE A 102 3.37 4.73 5.31
CA PHE A 102 3.51 5.53 4.09
C PHE A 102 3.13 4.72 2.84
N GLY A 103 3.67 3.51 2.72
CA GLY A 103 3.41 2.60 1.60
C GLY A 103 1.95 2.17 1.49
N SER A 104 1.24 2.04 2.63
CA SER A 104 -0.19 1.74 2.65
C SER A 104 -1.02 2.81 1.93
N VAL A 105 -0.73 4.10 2.20
CA VAL A 105 -1.39 5.21 1.52
C VAL A 105 -0.94 5.29 0.06
N VAL A 106 0.36 5.17 -0.23
CA VAL A 106 0.87 5.23 -1.61
C VAL A 106 0.23 4.16 -2.49
N ALA A 107 0.04 2.94 -2.00
CA ALA A 107 -0.65 1.88 -2.74
C ALA A 107 -2.08 2.29 -3.17
N HIS A 108 -2.78 3.04 -2.33
CA HIS A 108 -4.08 3.62 -2.68
C HIS A 108 -3.95 4.68 -3.78
N LEU A 109 -3.01 5.62 -3.64
CA LEU A 109 -2.78 6.70 -4.62
C LEU A 109 -2.39 6.16 -6.00
N LEU A 110 -1.66 5.04 -6.05
CA LEU A 110 -1.37 4.34 -7.30
C LEU A 110 -2.64 3.81 -7.98
N GLY A 111 -3.66 3.46 -7.20
CA GLY A 111 -4.99 3.13 -7.71
C GLY A 111 -5.72 4.36 -8.25
N ASP A 112 -5.57 5.53 -7.63
CA ASP A 112 -6.25 6.74 -8.11
C ASP A 112 -5.61 7.33 -9.36
N VAL A 113 -4.28 7.35 -9.45
CA VAL A 113 -3.57 7.95 -10.58
C VAL A 113 -3.89 7.23 -11.89
N ILE A 114 -4.27 5.95 -11.86
CA ILE A 114 -4.66 5.20 -13.06
C ILE A 114 -6.12 5.43 -13.49
N THR A 115 -6.88 6.25 -12.76
CA THR A 115 -8.28 6.60 -13.07
C THR A 115 -8.39 8.00 -13.70
N PRO A 116 -9.43 8.30 -14.50
CA PRO A 116 -9.61 9.61 -15.12
C PRO A 116 -9.52 10.77 -14.13
N ALA A 117 -10.19 10.65 -12.98
CA ALA A 117 -10.22 11.68 -11.95
C ALA A 117 -8.88 11.87 -11.20
N GLY A 118 -7.89 11.01 -11.42
CA GLY A 118 -6.51 11.23 -10.97
C GLY A 118 -6.30 11.39 -9.46
N VAL A 119 -5.18 11.98 -9.09
CA VAL A 119 -4.79 12.27 -7.70
C VAL A 119 -3.95 13.54 -7.63
N ASN A 120 -4.09 14.30 -6.54
CA ASN A 120 -3.21 15.42 -6.24
C ASN A 120 -2.15 15.02 -5.20
N PHE A 121 -1.04 14.45 -5.68
CA PHE A 121 0.07 14.03 -4.83
C PHE A 121 0.62 15.16 -3.94
N LEU A 122 0.58 16.40 -4.42
CA LEU A 122 1.21 17.56 -3.78
C LEU A 122 0.21 18.48 -3.08
N TRP A 123 -1.00 18.00 -2.76
CA TRP A 123 -1.98 18.76 -2.00
C TRP A 123 -1.30 19.43 -0.78
N PRO A 124 -1.55 20.73 -0.52
CA PRO A 124 -2.59 21.59 -1.10
C PRO A 124 -2.21 22.32 -2.40
N TYR A 125 -1.03 22.07 -2.97
CA TYR A 125 -0.67 22.65 -4.27
C TYR A 125 -1.62 22.11 -5.35
N PRO A 126 -2.28 22.95 -6.17
CA PRO A 126 -3.36 22.51 -7.07
C PRO A 126 -2.80 21.88 -8.34
N LYS A 127 -2.25 20.67 -8.22
CA LYS A 127 -1.73 19.90 -9.35
C LYS A 127 -2.29 18.49 -9.32
N GLU A 128 -2.99 18.11 -10.38
CA GLU A 128 -3.53 16.76 -10.52
C GLU A 128 -2.69 15.94 -11.50
N TRP A 129 -2.54 14.66 -11.20
CA TRP A 129 -1.93 13.66 -12.06
C TRP A 129 -2.92 12.55 -12.36
N SER A 130 -3.02 12.19 -13.64
CA SER A 130 -3.87 11.12 -14.13
C SER A 130 -3.21 10.45 -15.32
N LEU A 131 -3.10 9.13 -15.27
CA LEU A 131 -2.67 8.28 -16.37
C LEU A 131 -3.85 7.79 -17.21
N TYR A 132 -5.07 7.86 -16.66
CA TYR A 132 -6.31 7.46 -17.33
C TYR A 132 -6.19 6.09 -18.06
N LEU A 133 -5.74 5.07 -17.33
CA LEU A 133 -5.62 3.71 -17.86
C LEU A 133 -6.91 2.90 -17.68
N THR A 134 -7.67 3.21 -16.62
CA THR A 134 -8.85 2.43 -16.23
C THR A 134 -9.99 3.36 -15.83
N ASN A 135 -11.23 3.02 -16.20
CA ASN A 135 -12.40 3.73 -15.69
C ASN A 135 -12.74 3.23 -14.28
N ALA A 136 -12.88 4.15 -13.34
CA ALA A 136 -13.06 3.85 -11.92
C ALA A 136 -14.36 3.07 -11.62
N ASP A 137 -15.40 3.31 -12.41
CA ASP A 137 -16.75 2.72 -12.32
C ASP A 137 -16.91 1.44 -13.15
N SER A 138 -15.92 1.07 -13.96
CA SER A 138 -15.96 -0.15 -14.77
C SER A 138 -15.84 -1.40 -13.90
N THR A 139 -16.90 -2.22 -13.92
CA THR A 139 -16.91 -3.52 -13.25
C THR A 139 -15.78 -4.42 -13.76
N LEU A 140 -15.50 -4.38 -15.07
CA LEU A 140 -14.42 -5.15 -15.69
C LEU A 140 -13.06 -4.74 -15.14
N TRP A 141 -12.75 -3.44 -15.05
CA TRP A 141 -11.46 -2.99 -14.54
C TRP A 141 -11.26 -3.31 -13.07
N ASN A 142 -12.31 -3.13 -12.25
CA ASN A 142 -12.24 -3.42 -10.82
C ASN A 142 -11.99 -4.91 -10.54
N TRP A 143 -12.69 -5.80 -11.24
CA TRP A 143 -12.47 -7.24 -11.10
C TRP A 143 -11.19 -7.72 -11.79
N GLY A 144 -10.86 -7.17 -12.95
CA GLY A 144 -9.65 -7.49 -13.70
C GLY A 144 -8.38 -7.16 -12.90
N LEU A 145 -8.29 -5.96 -12.33
CA LEU A 145 -7.19 -5.57 -11.45
C LEU A 145 -7.13 -6.44 -10.19
N PHE A 146 -8.28 -6.75 -9.59
CA PHE A 146 -8.34 -7.63 -8.43
C PHE A 146 -7.79 -9.03 -8.75
N ALA A 147 -8.29 -9.67 -9.81
CA ALA A 147 -7.83 -10.99 -10.25
C ALA A 147 -6.34 -10.97 -10.62
N LEU A 148 -5.89 -9.95 -11.35
CA LEU A 148 -4.50 -9.78 -11.72
C LEU A 148 -3.60 -9.63 -10.48
N GLY A 149 -4.02 -8.83 -9.50
CA GLY A 149 -3.32 -8.67 -8.23
C GLY A 149 -3.22 -9.97 -7.43
N VAL A 150 -4.32 -10.74 -7.34
CA VAL A 150 -4.31 -12.07 -6.70
C VAL A 150 -3.31 -13.00 -7.41
N CYS A 151 -3.35 -13.07 -8.74
CA CYS A 151 -2.43 -13.90 -9.53
C CYS A 151 -0.97 -13.46 -9.33
N ALA A 152 -0.69 -12.16 -9.31
CA ALA A 152 0.66 -11.63 -9.08
C ALA A 152 1.17 -11.98 -7.68
N MET A 153 0.33 -11.84 -6.65
CA MET A 153 0.67 -12.21 -5.28
C MET A 153 0.90 -13.72 -5.13
N ALA A 154 0.02 -14.54 -5.69
CA ALA A 154 0.16 -16.00 -5.70
C ALA A 154 1.43 -16.43 -6.46
N GLY A 155 1.72 -15.80 -7.60
CA GLY A 155 2.93 -16.01 -8.38
C GLY A 155 4.19 -15.67 -7.60
N ALA A 156 4.22 -14.52 -6.91
CA ALA A 156 5.31 -14.11 -6.03
C ALA A 156 5.57 -15.15 -4.93
N VAL A 157 4.52 -15.61 -4.23
CA VAL A 157 4.66 -16.65 -3.19
C VAL A 157 5.16 -17.97 -3.78
N ALA A 158 4.57 -18.43 -4.89
CA ALA A 158 4.93 -19.69 -5.53
C ALA A 158 6.38 -19.71 -6.03
N LEU A 159 6.85 -18.60 -6.61
CA LEU A 159 8.23 -18.45 -7.05
C LEU A 159 9.20 -18.43 -5.86
N ALA A 160 8.86 -17.73 -4.78
CA ALA A 160 9.70 -17.70 -3.59
C ALA A 160 9.86 -19.09 -2.98
N VAL A 161 8.77 -19.84 -2.80
CA VAL A 161 8.82 -21.20 -2.21
C VAL A 161 9.61 -22.19 -3.07
N ARG A 162 9.60 -22.05 -4.40
CA ARG A 162 10.40 -22.90 -5.31
C ARG A 162 11.89 -22.57 -5.32
N GLY A 163 12.26 -21.34 -4.96
CA GLY A 163 13.64 -20.83 -5.02
C GLY A 163 14.39 -20.83 -3.70
N VAL A 164 13.75 -21.19 -2.58
CA VAL A 164 14.41 -21.35 -1.27
C VAL A 164 15.04 -22.75 -1.22
N PRO A 165 16.38 -22.88 -1.25
CA PRO A 165 17.00 -24.15 -0.90
C PRO A 165 16.68 -24.44 0.58
N VAL A 166 16.02 -25.58 0.81
CA VAL A 166 15.76 -26.15 2.15
C VAL A 166 17.06 -26.50 2.85
#